data_AF-A0A942NPQ1-F1
#
_entry.id   AF-A0A942NPQ1-F1
#
_cell.length_a   1.000
_cell.length_b   1.000
_cell.length_c   1.000
_cell.angle_alpha   90.00
_cell.angle_beta   90.00
_cell.angle_gamma   90.00
#
_symmetry.space_group_name_H-M   'P 1'
#
loop_
_entity.id
_entity.type
_entity.pdbx_description
1 polymer ?
#
loop_
_entity_poly.entity_id
_entity_poly.type
_entity_poly.pdbx_seq_one_letter_code
_entity_poly.pdbx_strand_id
1 'polypeptide(L)'
;MAEANYLPYHFVNYLRSPGLQAKAGTIPLAQYLCKTKSNGGNDSATSLIGKLRWMKDGGTGSQMNTLVGGVEVDLALKGQGSGETFIAIWDFMCRNKEQLKKLNVEVCGRRERGDSDTKVVLKTGNVYDLYFKGKSDKAAIQAMIADRFFGIDCIGFTGTFLMFTGEWTKYKGATPRQWADWHCSKKINHAKDIKPLDFMIWTGGGHIAIVDWVWSMVDDKTVKVDVCQSSSGEQIGPQCNEFVHLREGSIDGSGRRQYYISHRGSPRMPVDGHVYVMRRNGFFW
;
A
#
# COMPACT_ATOMS: atom_id res chain seq x y z
N MET A 1 26.63 12.02 -5.78
CA MET A 1 25.43 11.65 -4.98
C MET A 1 24.29 11.55 -5.96
N ALA A 2 23.57 10.41 -6.01
CA ALA A 2 22.67 10.07 -7.12
C ALA A 2 21.30 10.76 -6.96
N GLU A 3 20.83 11.39 -8.03
CA GLU A 3 19.48 11.97 -8.16
C GLU A 3 18.42 10.86 -8.02
N ALA A 4 17.24 11.19 -7.47
CA ALA A 4 16.15 10.22 -7.36
C ALA A 4 15.56 9.96 -8.76
N ASN A 5 16.03 8.91 -9.43
CA ASN A 5 15.62 8.53 -10.79
C ASN A 5 14.15 8.08 -10.92
N TYR A 6 13.37 8.08 -9.83
CA TYR A 6 12.03 7.52 -9.80
C TYR A 6 11.02 8.43 -9.10
N LEU A 7 9.98 8.83 -9.85
CA LEU A 7 8.75 9.37 -9.31
C LEU A 7 7.80 8.27 -8.77
N PRO A 8 6.92 8.59 -7.81
CA PRO A 8 5.94 7.66 -7.24
C PRO A 8 5.08 6.89 -8.26
N TYR A 9 4.73 7.49 -9.40
CA TYR A 9 3.93 6.83 -10.42
C TYR A 9 4.66 5.65 -11.06
N HIS A 10 5.99 5.68 -11.16
CA HIS A 10 6.77 4.53 -11.61
C HIS A 10 6.57 3.34 -10.68
N PHE A 11 6.44 3.58 -9.38
CA PHE A 11 6.18 2.53 -8.41
C PHE A 11 4.73 2.03 -8.46
N VAL A 12 3.77 2.92 -8.72
CA VAL A 12 2.39 2.50 -9.02
C VAL A 12 2.36 1.58 -10.25
N ASN A 13 3.08 1.93 -11.32
CA ASN A 13 3.22 1.10 -12.51
C ASN A 13 3.93 -0.22 -12.22
N TYR A 14 5.04 -0.21 -11.48
CA TYR A 14 5.72 -1.44 -11.04
C TYR A 14 4.76 -2.40 -10.31
N LEU A 15 3.91 -1.87 -9.42
CA LEU A 15 2.94 -2.68 -8.69
C LEU A 15 1.74 -3.14 -9.54
N ARG A 16 1.30 -2.35 -10.53
CA ARG A 16 -0.01 -2.57 -11.21
C ARG A 16 0.05 -2.84 -12.70
N SER A 17 0.97 -2.19 -13.43
CA SER A 17 1.00 -2.18 -14.89
C SER A 17 2.45 -2.16 -15.40
N PRO A 18 3.02 -3.32 -15.77
CA PRO A 18 2.34 -4.60 -15.97
C PRO A 18 2.09 -5.40 -14.67
N GLY A 19 2.70 -4.99 -13.54
CA GLY A 19 2.63 -5.66 -12.25
C GLY A 19 3.93 -6.37 -11.87
N LEU A 20 3.87 -7.16 -10.80
CA LEU A 20 5.02 -7.86 -10.22
C LEU A 20 5.32 -9.15 -11.00
N GLN A 21 6.57 -9.36 -11.38
CA GLN A 21 7.01 -10.56 -12.10
C GLN A 21 7.26 -11.72 -11.13
N ALA A 22 6.37 -12.71 -11.12
CA ALA A 22 6.52 -13.96 -10.36
C ALA A 22 6.73 -15.15 -11.31
N LYS A 23 7.00 -16.36 -10.78
CA LYS A 23 7.09 -17.58 -11.61
C LYS A 23 5.78 -17.89 -12.35
N ALA A 24 4.66 -17.51 -11.75
CA ALA A 24 3.34 -17.62 -12.36
C ALA A 24 3.11 -16.63 -13.51
N GLY A 25 4.02 -15.67 -13.72
CA GLY A 25 3.91 -14.58 -14.69
C GLY A 25 3.77 -13.21 -14.02
N THR A 26 3.47 -12.17 -14.81
CA THR A 26 3.27 -10.81 -14.28
C THR A 26 1.88 -10.64 -13.67
N ILE A 27 1.84 -10.21 -12.41
CA ILE A 27 0.63 -10.15 -11.56
C ILE A 27 0.50 -8.75 -10.94
N PRO A 28 -0.58 -8.00 -11.24
CA PRO A 28 -0.87 -6.72 -10.60
C PRO A 28 -1.22 -6.85 -9.11
N LEU A 29 -0.51 -6.14 -8.23
CA LEU A 29 -0.88 -5.94 -6.82
C LEU A 29 -1.88 -4.78 -6.69
N ALA A 30 -3.06 -4.95 -7.28
CA ALA A 30 -4.07 -3.90 -7.45
C ALA A 30 -5.13 -3.88 -6.32
N GLN A 31 -4.74 -4.16 -5.08
CA GLN A 31 -5.66 -4.25 -3.94
C GLN A 31 -5.16 -3.45 -2.73
N TYR A 32 -6.11 -2.89 -1.98
CA TYR A 32 -5.86 -2.27 -0.68
C TYR A 32 -6.11 -3.27 0.45
N LEU A 33 -5.14 -3.40 1.33
CA LEU A 33 -5.18 -4.27 2.51
C LEU A 33 -4.54 -3.52 3.67
N CYS A 34 -5.24 -3.40 4.80
CA CYS A 34 -4.70 -2.74 6.00
C CYS A 34 -5.00 -3.60 7.24
N LYS A 35 -4.02 -3.74 8.15
CA LYS A 35 -4.25 -4.42 9.44
C LYS A 35 -5.35 -3.76 10.28
N THR A 36 -5.49 -2.43 10.17
CA THR A 36 -6.49 -1.68 10.94
C THR A 36 -7.89 -2.03 10.47
N LYS A 37 -8.68 -2.60 11.38
CA LYS A 37 -10.01 -3.12 11.06
C LYS A 37 -10.97 -2.05 10.52
N SER A 38 -10.97 -0.86 11.13
CA SER A 38 -11.78 0.29 10.69
C SER A 38 -11.38 0.85 9.32
N ASN A 39 -10.23 0.43 8.78
CA ASN A 39 -9.77 0.75 7.42
C ASN A 39 -9.98 -0.45 6.48
N GLY A 40 -10.97 -1.30 6.75
CA GLY A 40 -11.31 -2.48 5.94
C GLY A 40 -10.71 -3.80 6.43
N GLY A 41 -9.73 -3.76 7.32
CA GLY A 41 -9.13 -4.95 7.94
C GLY A 41 -8.38 -5.86 6.97
N ASN A 42 -7.75 -6.89 7.52
CA ASN A 42 -6.94 -7.88 6.79
C ASN A 42 -7.38 -9.32 7.10
N ASP A 43 -8.67 -9.55 7.36
CA ASP A 43 -9.18 -10.85 7.83
C ASP A 43 -8.86 -12.01 6.86
N SER A 44 -9.05 -11.82 5.54
CA SER A 44 -8.65 -12.82 4.53
C SER A 44 -7.16 -13.12 4.62
N ALA A 45 -6.31 -12.08 4.58
CA ALA A 45 -4.86 -12.22 4.70
C ALA A 45 -4.45 -12.92 5.99
N THR A 46 -5.11 -12.63 7.12
CA THR A 46 -4.86 -13.30 8.41
C THR A 46 -5.23 -14.78 8.35
N SER A 47 -6.36 -15.12 7.73
CA SER A 47 -6.81 -16.51 7.57
C SER A 47 -5.83 -17.34 6.71
N LEU A 48 -5.21 -16.73 5.70
CA LEU A 48 -4.20 -17.36 4.85
C LEU A 48 -2.78 -17.30 5.43
N ILE A 49 -2.18 -16.10 5.49
CA ILE A 49 -0.75 -15.90 5.79
C ILE A 49 -0.43 -16.37 7.21
N GLY A 50 -1.37 -16.22 8.15
CA GLY A 50 -1.22 -16.73 9.51
C GLY A 50 -1.00 -18.24 9.59
N LYS A 51 -1.52 -19.01 8.63
CA LYS A 51 -1.35 -20.47 8.53
C LYS A 51 -0.23 -20.83 7.57
N LEU A 52 -0.19 -20.18 6.40
CA LEU A 52 0.78 -20.44 5.34
C LEU A 52 2.22 -20.27 5.82
N ARG A 53 2.48 -19.31 6.73
CA ARG A 53 3.82 -19.07 7.28
C ARG A 53 4.46 -20.30 7.93
N TRP A 54 3.65 -21.21 8.47
CA TRP A 54 4.11 -22.41 9.15
C TRP A 54 4.20 -23.63 8.23
N MET A 55 3.72 -23.51 6.99
CA MET A 55 3.78 -24.57 6.00
C MET A 55 5.23 -24.80 5.57
N LYS A 56 5.63 -26.07 5.45
CA LYS A 56 6.96 -26.50 5.00
C LYS A 56 7.02 -26.64 3.50
N ASP A 57 8.10 -26.18 2.89
CA ASP A 57 8.35 -26.40 1.46
C ASP A 57 8.48 -27.90 1.15
N GLY A 58 7.74 -28.41 0.17
CA GLY A 58 7.66 -29.85 -0.13
C GLY A 58 7.08 -30.72 0.99
N GLY A 59 6.56 -30.12 2.07
CA GLY A 59 6.01 -30.82 3.24
C GLY A 59 7.05 -31.21 4.29
N THR A 60 8.34 -31.21 3.94
CA THR A 60 9.43 -31.62 4.84
C THR A 60 10.54 -30.57 4.97
N GLY A 61 10.63 -29.61 4.04
CA GLY A 61 11.66 -28.57 4.02
C GLY A 61 11.44 -27.44 5.02
N SER A 62 12.13 -26.32 4.77
CA SER A 62 12.02 -25.11 5.60
C SER A 62 10.61 -24.52 5.55
N GLN A 63 10.19 -23.89 6.65
CA GLN A 63 8.92 -23.18 6.70
C GLN A 63 8.94 -21.93 5.81
N MET A 64 7.80 -21.54 5.25
CA MET A 64 7.68 -20.29 4.49
C MET A 64 8.22 -19.09 5.28
N ASN A 65 7.93 -19.03 6.59
CA ASN A 65 8.39 -17.97 7.48
C ASN A 65 9.93 -17.84 7.50
N THR A 66 10.64 -18.96 7.40
CA THR A 66 12.11 -18.97 7.34
C THR A 66 12.61 -18.59 5.95
N LEU A 67 11.93 -19.05 4.91
CA LEU A 67 12.35 -18.84 3.51
C LEU A 67 12.14 -17.41 3.03
N VAL A 68 11.04 -16.77 3.47
CA VAL A 68 10.70 -15.39 3.11
C VAL A 68 11.31 -14.40 4.10
N GLY A 69 11.44 -14.80 5.36
CA GLY A 69 11.80 -13.93 6.48
C GLY A 69 10.57 -13.58 7.32
N GLY A 70 10.67 -13.76 8.64
CA GLY A 70 9.51 -13.66 9.53
C GLY A 70 8.96 -12.24 9.65
N VAL A 71 9.86 -11.24 9.57
CA VAL A 71 9.48 -9.83 9.61
C VAL A 71 8.75 -9.44 8.33
N GLU A 72 9.22 -9.92 7.19
CA GLU A 72 8.71 -9.69 5.86
C GLU A 72 7.29 -10.28 5.74
N VAL A 73 7.08 -11.50 6.24
CA VAL A 73 5.76 -12.12 6.34
C VAL A 73 4.81 -11.29 7.22
N ASP A 74 5.29 -10.80 8.37
CA ASP A 74 4.49 -9.96 9.26
C ASP A 74 4.14 -8.60 8.64
N LEU A 75 5.01 -8.06 7.78
CA LEU A 75 4.76 -6.85 7.00
C LEU A 75 3.73 -7.11 5.89
N ALA A 76 3.91 -8.17 5.10
CA ALA A 76 2.95 -8.57 4.05
C ALA A 76 1.54 -8.80 4.61
N LEU A 77 1.44 -9.44 5.79
CA LEU A 77 0.17 -9.64 6.49
C LEU A 77 -0.57 -8.32 6.78
N LYS A 78 0.16 -7.23 7.00
CA LYS A 78 -0.39 -5.91 7.35
C LYS A 78 -0.68 -5.04 6.14
N GLY A 79 -0.29 -5.48 4.95
CA GLY A 79 -0.27 -4.66 3.73
C GLY A 79 0.97 -3.77 3.62
N GLN A 80 2.08 -4.16 4.23
CA GLN A 80 3.33 -3.37 4.29
C GLN A 80 4.54 -4.12 3.74
N GLY A 81 4.32 -5.28 3.10
CA GLY A 81 5.37 -6.06 2.45
C GLY A 81 5.84 -5.41 1.15
N SER A 82 7.09 -5.67 0.75
CA SER A 82 7.60 -5.21 -0.55
C SER A 82 7.09 -6.10 -1.69
N GLY A 83 7.28 -5.66 -2.93
CA GLY A 83 6.94 -6.47 -4.10
C GLY A 83 7.63 -7.84 -4.09
N GLU A 84 8.90 -7.88 -3.69
CA GLU A 84 9.72 -9.09 -3.59
C GLU A 84 9.18 -10.04 -2.52
N THR A 85 8.69 -9.52 -1.38
CA THR A 85 8.01 -10.33 -0.36
C THR A 85 6.76 -10.99 -0.92
N PHE A 86 5.91 -10.26 -1.64
CA PHE A 86 4.70 -10.83 -2.23
C PHE A 86 5.03 -11.89 -3.29
N ILE A 87 5.99 -11.62 -4.17
CA ILE A 87 6.49 -12.58 -5.16
C ILE A 87 6.98 -13.87 -4.48
N ALA A 88 7.78 -13.75 -3.41
CA ALA A 88 8.31 -14.91 -2.70
C ALA A 88 7.20 -15.77 -2.07
N ILE A 89 6.16 -15.14 -1.51
CA ILE A 89 4.98 -15.86 -0.97
C ILE A 89 4.21 -16.55 -2.10
N TRP A 90 3.97 -15.87 -3.22
CA TRP A 90 3.25 -16.44 -4.36
C TRP A 90 3.99 -17.62 -4.99
N ASP A 91 5.30 -17.50 -5.19
CA ASP A 91 6.14 -18.56 -5.71
C ASP A 91 6.18 -19.77 -4.76
N PHE A 92 6.18 -19.52 -3.44
CA PHE A 92 6.04 -20.57 -2.43
C PHE A 92 4.70 -21.31 -2.55
N MET A 93 3.61 -20.59 -2.77
CA MET A 93 2.29 -21.21 -2.98
C MET A 93 2.25 -22.05 -4.26
N CYS A 94 2.75 -21.51 -5.38
CA CYS A 94 2.72 -22.18 -6.69
C CYS A 94 3.53 -23.48 -6.69
N ARG A 95 4.67 -23.54 -5.99
CA ARG A 95 5.46 -24.77 -5.91
C ARG A 95 4.90 -25.80 -4.92
N ASN A 96 4.00 -25.40 -4.02
CA ASN A 96 3.40 -26.26 -2.99
C ASN A 96 1.89 -26.48 -3.15
N LYS A 97 1.36 -26.37 -4.36
CA LYS A 97 -0.08 -26.41 -4.65
C LYS A 97 -0.82 -27.57 -3.99
N GLU A 98 -0.27 -28.78 -4.03
CA GLU A 98 -0.93 -29.96 -3.44
C GLU A 98 -1.11 -29.84 -1.92
N GLN A 99 -0.19 -29.19 -1.22
CA GLN A 99 -0.29 -28.98 0.22
C GLN A 99 -1.34 -27.92 0.58
N LEU A 100 -1.66 -27.01 -0.35
CA LEU A 100 -2.71 -26.01 -0.18
C LEU A 100 -4.12 -26.63 -0.02
N LYS A 101 -4.31 -27.92 -0.38
CA LYS A 101 -5.52 -28.69 -0.06
C LYS A 101 -5.77 -28.85 1.44
N LYS A 102 -4.70 -28.81 2.25
CA LYS A 102 -4.77 -28.91 3.71
C LYS A 102 -5.01 -27.55 4.38
N LEU A 103 -4.94 -26.46 3.61
CA LEU A 103 -4.98 -25.10 4.11
C LEU A 103 -6.38 -24.50 3.94
N ASN A 104 -7.24 -24.68 4.94
CA ASN A 104 -8.56 -24.04 4.97
C ASN A 104 -8.44 -22.55 5.31
N VAL A 105 -9.15 -21.71 4.55
CA VAL A 105 -9.17 -20.26 4.72
C VAL A 105 -10.61 -19.74 4.73
N GLU A 106 -10.77 -18.56 5.31
CA GLU A 106 -11.98 -17.75 5.21
C GLU A 106 -11.69 -16.55 4.33
N VAL A 107 -12.58 -16.30 3.38
CA VAL A 107 -12.56 -15.11 2.55
C VAL A 107 -13.55 -14.15 3.14
N CYS A 108 -13.06 -12.97 3.50
CA CYS A 108 -13.82 -12.00 4.26
C CYS A 108 -14.11 -10.76 3.43
N GLY A 109 -15.30 -10.19 3.62
CA GLY A 109 -15.67 -8.90 3.07
C GLY A 109 -14.80 -7.77 3.64
N ARG A 110 -14.90 -6.59 3.02
CA ARG A 110 -14.32 -5.37 3.60
C ARG A 110 -15.13 -4.99 4.83
N ARG A 111 -14.43 -4.73 5.95
CA ARG A 111 -15.08 -4.14 7.12
C ARG A 111 -15.49 -2.72 6.79
N GLU A 112 -16.75 -2.40 7.03
CA GLU A 112 -17.23 -1.03 6.93
C GLU A 112 -16.82 -0.23 8.17
N ARG A 113 -16.72 1.08 8.02
CA ARG A 113 -16.37 1.98 9.11
C ARG A 113 -17.66 2.29 9.89
N GLY A 114 -17.89 1.64 11.03
CA GLY A 114 -19.13 1.80 11.83
C GLY A 114 -19.23 0.87 13.05
N ASP A 115 -20.39 0.86 13.72
CA ASP A 115 -20.63 0.29 15.06
C ASP A 115 -20.46 -1.23 15.19
N SER A 116 -20.56 -1.97 14.09
CA SER A 116 -20.25 -3.39 14.11
C SER A 116 -18.94 -3.62 13.36
N ASP A 117 -17.83 -3.61 14.10
CA ASP A 117 -16.53 -4.16 13.68
C ASP A 117 -16.63 -5.70 13.55
N THR A 118 -17.63 -6.16 12.81
CA THR A 118 -18.00 -7.57 12.69
C THR A 118 -17.34 -8.12 11.44
N LYS A 119 -16.66 -9.24 11.62
CA LYS A 119 -16.09 -10.00 10.51
C LYS A 119 -17.23 -10.58 9.67
N VAL A 120 -17.25 -10.30 8.37
CA VAL A 120 -18.19 -10.93 7.43
C VAL A 120 -17.44 -11.98 6.62
N VAL A 121 -17.73 -13.24 6.85
CA VAL A 121 -17.18 -14.36 6.06
C VAL A 121 -18.06 -14.58 4.84
N LEU A 122 -17.49 -14.44 3.65
CA LEU A 122 -18.18 -14.59 2.36
C LEU A 122 -18.12 -16.02 1.84
N LYS A 123 -16.98 -16.69 2.03
CA LYS A 123 -16.78 -18.10 1.66
C LYS A 123 -15.69 -18.72 2.50
N THR A 124 -15.75 -20.04 2.64
CA THR A 124 -14.73 -20.86 3.32
C THR A 124 -14.37 -22.05 2.44
N GLY A 125 -13.15 -22.57 2.61
CA GLY A 125 -12.69 -23.74 1.86
C GLY A 125 -11.17 -23.82 1.85
N ASN A 126 -10.62 -24.88 1.27
CA ASN A 126 -9.18 -24.99 1.10
C ASN A 126 -8.69 -24.14 -0.08
N VAL A 127 -7.47 -23.62 0.04
CA VAL A 127 -6.90 -22.69 -0.94
C VAL A 127 -6.79 -23.31 -2.34
N TYR A 128 -6.46 -24.60 -2.44
CA TYR A 128 -6.32 -25.27 -3.74
C TYR A 128 -7.64 -25.29 -4.50
N ASP A 129 -8.72 -25.78 -3.88
CA ASP A 129 -10.01 -25.92 -4.54
C ASP A 129 -10.64 -24.56 -4.85
N LEU A 130 -10.46 -23.55 -3.98
CA LEU A 130 -10.99 -22.21 -4.22
C LEU A 130 -10.28 -21.49 -5.39
N TYR A 131 -8.96 -21.65 -5.51
CA TYR A 131 -8.14 -20.78 -6.37
C TYR A 131 -7.34 -21.49 -7.46
N PHE A 132 -6.81 -22.68 -7.22
CA PHE A 132 -5.87 -23.33 -8.14
C PHE A 132 -6.51 -24.42 -9.01
N LYS A 133 -7.53 -25.13 -8.51
CA LYS A 133 -8.16 -26.23 -9.25
C LYS A 133 -8.74 -25.73 -10.58
N GLY A 134 -8.22 -26.28 -11.68
CA GLY A 134 -8.64 -25.95 -13.04
C GLY A 134 -8.27 -24.53 -13.51
N LYS A 135 -7.37 -23.83 -12.80
CA LYS A 135 -6.93 -22.47 -13.11
C LYS A 135 -5.42 -22.42 -13.28
N SER A 136 -4.93 -21.44 -14.03
CA SER A 136 -3.49 -21.12 -14.07
C SER A 136 -3.06 -20.49 -12.75
N ASP A 137 -1.77 -20.61 -12.42
CA ASP A 137 -1.21 -20.02 -11.19
C ASP A 137 -1.41 -18.49 -11.17
N LYS A 138 -1.26 -17.83 -12.33
CA LYS A 138 -1.55 -16.40 -12.49
C LYS A 138 -3.00 -16.07 -12.12
N ALA A 139 -3.96 -16.79 -12.71
CA ALA A 139 -5.38 -16.55 -12.46
C ALA A 139 -5.76 -16.85 -11.00
N ALA A 140 -5.15 -17.87 -10.40
CA ALA A 140 -5.32 -18.20 -8.99
C ALA A 140 -4.89 -17.04 -8.09
N ILE A 141 -3.67 -16.54 -8.25
CA ILE A 141 -3.14 -15.43 -7.44
C ILE A 141 -3.93 -14.14 -7.67
N GLN A 142 -4.29 -13.83 -8.92
CA GLN A 142 -5.12 -12.66 -9.23
C GLN A 142 -6.49 -12.72 -8.52
N ALA A 143 -7.14 -13.89 -8.49
CA ALA A 143 -8.38 -14.08 -7.74
C ALA A 143 -8.16 -13.90 -6.22
N MET A 144 -7.03 -14.36 -5.68
CA MET A 144 -6.69 -14.16 -4.27
C MET A 144 -6.41 -12.68 -3.92
N ILE A 145 -5.84 -11.90 -4.84
CA ILE A 145 -5.69 -10.44 -4.70
C ILE A 145 -7.07 -9.77 -4.69
N ALA A 146 -7.98 -10.17 -5.57
CA ALA A 146 -9.36 -9.69 -5.57
C ALA A 146 -10.07 -10.00 -4.23
N ASP A 147 -9.84 -11.19 -3.68
CA ASP A 147 -10.36 -11.65 -2.37
C ASP A 147 -9.58 -11.14 -1.15
N ARG A 148 -8.68 -10.16 -1.36
CA ARG A 148 -7.98 -9.40 -0.30
C ARG A 148 -7.04 -10.25 0.57
N PHE A 149 -6.48 -11.32 0.01
CA PHE A 149 -5.38 -12.04 0.68
C PHE A 149 -4.05 -11.29 0.58
N PHE A 150 -3.89 -10.49 -0.47
CA PHE A 150 -2.72 -9.67 -0.73
C PHE A 150 -3.15 -8.27 -1.14
N GLY A 151 -2.38 -7.28 -0.75
CA GLY A 151 -2.61 -5.87 -1.04
C GLY A 151 -1.64 -5.03 -0.23
N ILE A 152 -1.66 -3.72 -0.47
CA ILE A 152 -0.75 -2.79 0.21
C ILE A 152 -1.54 -1.62 0.79
N ASP A 153 -1.26 -1.22 2.02
CA ASP A 153 -1.85 -0.04 2.64
C ASP A 153 -1.07 1.23 2.28
N CYS A 154 -1.54 2.37 2.78
CA CYS A 154 -0.95 3.67 2.47
C CYS A 154 0.48 3.83 3.01
N ILE A 155 0.77 3.33 4.22
CA ILE A 155 2.11 3.39 4.79
C ILE A 155 3.05 2.36 4.18
N GLY A 156 2.53 1.18 3.84
CA GLY A 156 3.20 0.16 3.06
C GLY A 156 3.63 0.73 1.71
N PHE A 157 2.73 1.41 1.01
CA PHE A 157 3.03 2.08 -0.26
C PHE A 157 4.17 3.09 -0.11
N THR A 158 4.08 4.02 0.85
CA THR A 158 5.13 5.04 1.02
C THR A 158 6.46 4.46 1.50
N GLY A 159 6.44 3.50 2.42
CA GLY A 159 7.65 2.91 2.97
C GLY A 159 8.35 1.97 2.00
N THR A 160 7.60 1.23 1.18
CA THR A 160 8.17 0.35 0.16
C THR A 160 8.56 1.10 -1.11
N PHE A 161 7.93 2.25 -1.41
CA PHE A 161 8.45 3.19 -2.42
C PHE A 161 9.87 3.63 -2.06
N LEU A 162 10.11 4.01 -0.81
CA LEU A 162 11.46 4.37 -0.33
C LEU A 162 12.46 3.20 -0.45
N MET A 163 12.00 1.96 -0.36
CA MET A 163 12.85 0.79 -0.62
C MET A 163 13.10 0.61 -2.12
N PHE A 164 12.07 0.78 -2.94
CA PHE A 164 12.13 0.68 -4.40
C PHE A 164 13.13 1.67 -4.99
N THR A 165 13.19 2.90 -4.47
CA THR A 165 14.18 3.90 -4.91
C THR A 165 15.58 3.69 -4.33
N GLY A 166 15.77 2.71 -3.45
CA GLY A 166 17.04 2.47 -2.76
C GLY A 166 17.33 3.42 -1.59
N GLU A 167 16.43 4.36 -1.28
CA GLU A 167 16.57 5.28 -0.15
C GLU A 167 16.59 4.54 1.19
N TRP A 168 15.80 3.48 1.30
CA TRP A 168 15.73 2.59 2.45
C TRP A 168 16.19 1.19 2.09
N THR A 169 17.19 0.67 2.80
CA THR A 169 17.62 -0.74 2.67
C THR A 169 16.65 -1.72 3.34
N LYS A 170 15.77 -1.22 4.22
CA LYS A 170 14.75 -2.00 4.91
C LYS A 170 13.56 -1.13 5.28
N TYR A 171 12.40 -1.75 5.46
CA TYR A 171 11.18 -1.05 5.88
C TYR A 171 11.35 -0.43 7.27
N LYS A 172 10.99 0.85 7.42
CA LYS A 172 10.97 1.56 8.70
C LYS A 172 9.52 1.92 9.02
N GLY A 173 8.87 1.07 9.82
CA GLY A 173 7.46 1.24 10.14
C GLY A 173 7.19 2.46 11.03
N ALA A 174 6.09 3.14 10.73
CA ALA A 174 5.51 4.20 11.56
C ALA A 174 3.98 4.20 11.39
N THR A 175 3.27 4.99 12.18
CA THR A 175 1.89 5.39 11.85
C THR A 175 1.91 6.63 10.95
N PRO A 176 0.86 6.91 10.15
CA PRO A 176 0.82 8.12 9.33
C PRO A 176 1.11 9.40 10.12
N ARG A 177 0.59 9.48 11.36
CA ARG A 177 0.85 10.62 12.26
C ARG A 177 2.33 10.77 12.62
N GLN A 178 3.02 9.67 12.91
CA GLN A 178 4.45 9.67 13.27
C GLN A 178 5.36 10.01 12.09
N TRP A 179 4.91 9.79 10.85
CA TRP A 179 5.73 9.99 9.64
C TRP A 179 6.29 11.41 9.52
N ALA A 180 5.49 12.41 9.92
CA ALA A 180 5.90 13.82 9.91
C ALA A 180 7.09 14.09 10.83
N ASP A 181 7.16 13.41 11.98
CA ASP A 181 8.18 13.65 13.01
C ASP A 181 9.39 12.72 12.84
N TRP A 182 9.18 11.50 12.37
CA TRP A 182 10.22 10.46 12.31
C TRP A 182 10.98 10.45 10.98
N HIS A 183 10.34 10.88 9.90
CA HIS A 183 10.88 10.70 8.56
C HIS A 183 10.95 12.00 7.75
N CYS A 184 10.33 13.08 8.22
CA CYS A 184 10.38 14.39 7.57
C CYS A 184 11.22 15.38 8.38
N SER A 185 11.82 16.36 7.69
CA SER A 185 12.66 17.40 8.31
C SER A 185 12.16 18.82 8.06
N LYS A 186 11.31 19.02 7.05
CA LYS A 186 10.84 20.35 6.67
C LYS A 186 9.31 20.39 6.53
N LYS A 187 8.70 21.39 7.15
CA LYS A 187 7.28 21.74 6.98
C LYS A 187 7.15 22.61 5.73
N ILE A 188 6.22 22.28 4.83
CA ILE A 188 5.97 23.08 3.63
C ILE A 188 4.75 23.94 3.91
N ASN A 189 4.97 25.22 4.22
CA ASN A 189 3.90 26.12 4.67
C ASN A 189 3.30 27.02 3.57
N HIS A 190 3.88 26.97 2.37
CA HIS A 190 3.40 27.67 1.18
C HIS A 190 3.22 26.71 0.01
N ALA A 191 2.13 26.86 -0.74
CA ALA A 191 1.77 26.01 -1.87
C ALA A 191 2.84 26.04 -2.97
N LYS A 192 3.45 27.21 -3.21
CA LYS A 192 4.56 27.38 -4.17
C LYS A 192 5.83 26.59 -3.82
N ASP A 193 5.99 26.19 -2.55
CA ASP A 193 7.17 25.47 -2.09
C ASP A 193 7.01 23.94 -2.19
N ILE A 194 5.81 23.46 -2.56
CA ILE A 194 5.52 22.04 -2.76
C ILE A 194 6.33 21.53 -3.96
N LYS A 195 6.97 20.36 -3.78
CA LYS A 195 7.78 19.68 -4.80
C LYS A 195 7.38 18.20 -4.91
N PRO A 196 7.75 17.53 -6.01
CA PRO A 196 7.77 16.07 -6.06
C PRO A 196 8.43 15.45 -4.81
N LEU A 197 7.92 14.28 -4.41
CA LEU A 197 8.30 13.52 -3.21
C LEU A 197 7.95 14.15 -1.85
N ASP A 198 7.28 15.29 -1.83
CA ASP A 198 6.70 15.76 -0.59
C ASP A 198 5.60 14.78 -0.13
N PHE A 199 5.60 14.47 1.17
CA PHE A 199 4.59 13.63 1.78
C PHE A 199 3.37 14.46 2.13
N MET A 200 2.20 13.96 1.75
CA MET A 200 0.91 14.48 2.21
C MET A 200 0.43 13.61 3.36
N ILE A 201 0.27 14.19 4.54
CA ILE A 201 -0.10 13.49 5.78
C ILE A 201 -1.43 14.05 6.27
N TRP A 202 -2.46 13.22 6.36
CA TRP A 202 -3.79 13.67 6.78
C TRP A 202 -3.77 14.10 8.24
N THR A 203 -4.36 15.26 8.53
CA THR A 203 -4.37 15.84 9.89
C THR A 203 -5.12 14.96 10.90
N GLY A 204 -6.12 14.20 10.44
CA GLY A 204 -6.79 13.17 11.24
C GLY A 204 -5.90 11.98 11.64
N GLY A 205 -4.71 11.85 11.05
CA GLY A 205 -3.69 10.85 11.39
C GLY A 205 -3.90 9.46 10.77
N GLY A 206 -4.86 9.31 9.85
CA GLY A 206 -5.26 8.01 9.30
C GLY A 206 -4.68 7.66 7.93
N HIS A 207 -3.98 8.58 7.26
CA HIS A 207 -3.57 8.38 5.87
C HIS A 207 -2.32 9.16 5.47
N ILE A 208 -1.60 8.65 4.47
CA ILE A 208 -0.41 9.25 3.88
C ILE A 208 -0.39 9.02 2.35
N ALA A 209 0.14 10.00 1.63
CA ALA A 209 0.39 9.93 0.19
C ALA A 209 1.70 10.66 -0.16
N ILE A 210 2.11 10.58 -1.42
CA ILE A 210 3.31 11.26 -1.94
C ILE A 210 2.91 12.12 -3.14
N VAL A 211 3.38 13.37 -3.17
CA VAL A 211 3.31 14.22 -4.35
C VAL A 211 4.18 13.60 -5.44
N ASP A 212 3.56 13.26 -6.56
CA ASP A 212 4.24 12.71 -7.72
C ASP A 212 4.81 13.83 -8.59
N TRP A 213 3.95 14.74 -9.02
CA TRP A 213 4.32 15.85 -9.90
C TRP A 213 3.68 17.16 -9.45
N VAL A 214 4.32 18.28 -9.79
CA VAL A 214 3.82 19.64 -9.55
C VAL A 214 3.67 20.34 -10.88
N TRP A 215 2.44 20.68 -11.25
CA TRP A 215 2.13 21.24 -12.57
C TRP A 215 2.29 22.76 -12.60
N SER A 216 1.53 23.44 -11.77
CA SER A 216 1.45 24.90 -11.75
C SER A 216 0.74 25.40 -10.51
N MET A 217 0.91 26.68 -10.20
CA MET A 217 -0.02 27.40 -9.35
C MET A 217 -1.34 27.61 -10.12
N VAL A 218 -2.48 27.44 -9.44
CA VAL A 218 -3.81 27.79 -9.93
C VAL A 218 -4.14 29.24 -9.57
N ASP A 219 -3.68 29.67 -8.40
CA ASP A 219 -3.71 31.03 -7.86
C ASP A 219 -2.57 31.17 -6.84
N ASP A 220 -2.46 32.32 -6.14
CA ASP A 220 -1.38 32.59 -5.18
C ASP A 220 -1.30 31.62 -3.98
N LYS A 221 -2.35 30.83 -3.72
CA LYS A 221 -2.47 29.94 -2.56
C LYS A 221 -2.81 28.50 -2.93
N THR A 222 -3.03 28.21 -4.21
CA THR A 222 -3.47 26.89 -4.68
C THR A 222 -2.47 26.32 -5.68
N VAL A 223 -1.95 25.13 -5.42
CA VAL A 223 -1.09 24.40 -6.36
C VAL A 223 -1.81 23.19 -6.94
N LYS A 224 -1.58 22.91 -8.22
CA LYS A 224 -2.04 21.72 -8.92
C LYS A 224 -0.93 20.67 -8.94
N VAL A 225 -1.23 19.48 -8.41
CA VAL A 225 -0.27 18.39 -8.24
C VAL A 225 -0.88 17.04 -8.64
N ASP A 226 -0.03 16.09 -8.97
CA ASP A 226 -0.39 14.68 -9.02
C ASP A 226 0.02 14.01 -7.71
N VAL A 227 -0.79 13.07 -7.25
CA VAL A 227 -0.60 12.43 -5.93
C VAL A 227 -0.70 10.93 -6.09
N CYS A 228 0.34 10.20 -5.68
CA CYS A 228 0.29 8.74 -5.64
C CYS A 228 0.16 8.22 -4.21
N GLN A 229 -0.65 7.18 -4.04
CA GLN A 229 -1.05 6.62 -2.75
C GLN A 229 -1.55 5.18 -2.91
N SER A 230 -1.83 4.50 -1.79
CA SER A 230 -2.66 3.29 -1.79
C SER A 230 -3.87 3.46 -0.89
N SER A 231 -5.08 3.17 -1.38
CA SER A 231 -6.32 3.37 -0.62
C SER A 231 -7.47 2.50 -1.12
N SER A 232 -8.60 2.52 -0.42
CA SER A 232 -9.81 1.71 -0.70
C SER A 232 -10.86 2.41 -1.57
N GLY A 233 -10.49 3.49 -2.28
CA GLY A 233 -11.39 4.36 -3.06
C GLY A 233 -11.98 3.76 -4.34
N GLU A 234 -12.46 4.65 -5.23
CA GLU A 234 -12.97 4.28 -6.57
C GLU A 234 -11.99 3.39 -7.33
N GLN A 235 -10.72 3.79 -7.35
CA GLN A 235 -9.63 2.90 -7.69
C GLN A 235 -9.04 2.34 -6.38
N ILE A 236 -8.96 1.01 -6.32
CA ILE A 236 -8.55 0.28 -5.11
C ILE A 236 -7.06 -0.08 -5.19
N GLY A 237 -6.34 0.07 -4.09
CA GLY A 237 -4.90 -0.24 -3.99
C GLY A 237 -4.03 0.94 -4.40
N PRO A 238 -2.79 0.69 -4.88
CA PRO A 238 -1.90 1.73 -5.41
C PRO A 238 -2.57 2.49 -6.54
N GLN A 239 -2.36 3.80 -6.62
CA GLN A 239 -2.96 4.66 -7.63
C GLN A 239 -2.25 6.00 -7.68
N CYS A 240 -2.45 6.73 -8.77
CA CYS A 240 -2.12 8.14 -8.88
C CYS A 240 -3.39 8.91 -9.20
N ASN A 241 -3.60 10.02 -8.50
CA ASN A 241 -4.71 10.93 -8.68
C ASN A 241 -4.15 12.18 -9.35
N GLU A 242 -4.52 12.42 -10.61
CA GLU A 242 -3.99 13.49 -11.43
C GLU A 242 -4.73 14.80 -11.18
N PHE A 243 -4.03 15.93 -11.21
CA PHE A 243 -4.61 17.29 -11.12
C PHE A 243 -5.41 17.57 -9.83
N VAL A 244 -4.86 17.15 -8.70
CA VAL A 244 -5.34 17.50 -7.36
C VAL A 244 -4.98 18.96 -7.06
N HIS A 245 -5.91 19.73 -6.48
CA HIS A 245 -5.64 21.11 -6.07
C HIS A 245 -5.49 21.21 -4.55
N LEU A 246 -4.30 21.59 -4.10
CA LEU A 246 -3.99 21.83 -2.70
C LEU A 246 -3.98 23.34 -2.43
N ARG A 247 -4.94 23.81 -1.64
CA ARG A 247 -5.07 25.22 -1.26
C ARG A 247 -4.58 25.45 0.16
N GLU A 248 -3.71 26.43 0.37
CA GLU A 248 -3.27 26.84 1.69
C GLU A 248 -4.45 27.20 2.61
N GLY A 249 -4.39 26.71 3.85
CA GLY A 249 -5.35 27.01 4.91
C GLY A 249 -4.72 27.62 6.14
N SER A 250 -5.26 27.30 7.31
CA SER A 250 -4.72 27.80 8.59
C SER A 250 -3.39 27.13 8.96
N ILE A 251 -2.59 27.82 9.77
CA ILE A 251 -1.48 27.19 10.50
C ILE A 251 -2.03 26.68 11.83
N ASP A 252 -1.66 25.47 12.21
CA ASP A 252 -2.00 24.92 13.53
C ASP A 252 -1.01 25.37 14.63
N GLY A 253 -1.29 24.99 15.88
CA GLY A 253 -0.42 25.29 17.03
C GLY A 253 0.98 24.66 16.95
N SER A 254 1.24 23.74 16.02
CA SER A 254 2.57 23.17 15.77
C SER A 254 3.34 23.92 14.68
N GLY A 255 2.77 24.98 14.12
CA GLY A 255 3.36 25.75 13.03
C GLY A 255 3.27 25.07 11.66
N ARG A 256 2.39 24.07 11.49
CA ARG A 256 2.16 23.39 10.21
C ARG A 256 0.96 23.99 9.49
N ARG A 257 1.13 24.34 8.22
CA ARG A 257 0.03 24.73 7.32
C ARG A 257 -0.84 23.52 7.01
N GLN A 258 -2.14 23.66 7.24
CA GLN A 258 -3.15 22.74 6.73
C GLN A 258 -3.45 23.11 5.28
N TYR A 259 -3.46 22.13 4.39
CA TYR A 259 -3.92 22.29 3.00
C TYR A 259 -5.29 21.67 2.83
N TYR A 260 -6.19 22.42 2.18
CA TYR A 260 -7.48 21.95 1.74
C TYR A 260 -7.36 21.29 0.37
N ILE A 261 -7.92 20.10 0.21
CA ILE A 261 -8.07 19.47 -1.11
C ILE A 261 -9.31 20.09 -1.76
N SER A 262 -9.09 21.14 -2.57
CA SER A 262 -10.16 21.91 -3.21
C SER A 262 -10.66 21.28 -4.52
N HIS A 263 -9.82 20.49 -5.19
CA HIS A 263 -10.15 19.62 -6.30
C HIS A 263 -9.45 18.27 -6.09
N ARG A 264 -10.13 17.15 -6.38
CA ARG A 264 -9.69 15.80 -5.98
C ARG A 264 -9.01 14.99 -7.08
N GLY A 265 -8.88 15.60 -8.25
CA GLY A 265 -8.24 14.95 -9.38
C GLY A 265 -9.03 13.80 -9.98
N SER A 266 -8.37 13.07 -10.88
CA SER A 266 -8.90 11.89 -11.57
C SER A 266 -7.87 10.74 -11.57
N PRO A 267 -8.23 9.50 -11.17
CA PRO A 267 -9.43 9.16 -10.42
C PRO A 267 -9.54 9.99 -9.13
N ARG A 268 -10.73 10.05 -8.54
CA ARG A 268 -10.97 10.90 -7.37
C ARG A 268 -10.14 10.44 -6.17
N MET A 269 -9.44 11.36 -5.52
CA MET A 269 -8.82 11.10 -4.21
C MET A 269 -9.88 10.69 -3.17
N PRO A 270 -9.75 9.50 -2.53
CA PRO A 270 -10.82 8.96 -1.71
C PRO A 270 -10.78 9.37 -0.24
N VAL A 271 -9.66 9.93 0.24
CA VAL A 271 -9.53 10.31 1.66
C VAL A 271 -9.83 11.80 1.83
N ASP A 272 -10.87 12.07 2.60
CA ASP A 272 -11.32 13.42 2.93
C ASP A 272 -10.47 14.09 4.02
N GLY A 273 -10.61 15.41 4.15
CA GLY A 273 -10.01 16.19 5.22
C GLY A 273 -8.85 17.07 4.76
N HIS A 274 -8.08 17.53 5.73
CA HIS A 274 -6.92 18.40 5.50
C HIS A 274 -5.64 17.58 5.54
N VAL A 275 -4.61 18.10 4.89
CA VAL A 275 -3.27 17.48 4.90
C VAL A 275 -2.22 18.47 5.36
N TYR A 276 -1.20 17.96 6.01
CA TYR A 276 0.09 18.62 6.11
C TYR A 276 0.95 18.16 4.94
N VAL A 277 1.72 19.07 4.36
CA VAL A 277 2.74 18.74 3.37
C VAL A 277 4.12 18.83 4.03
N MET A 278 4.85 17.72 3.99
CA MET A 278 6.10 17.53 4.72
C MET A 278 7.18 16.99 3.79
N ARG A 279 8.39 17.53 3.88
CA ARG A 279 9.53 17.08 3.10
C ARG A 279 10.51 16.31 3.96
N ARG A 280 10.99 15.18 3.43
CA ARG A 280 12.11 14.42 4.00
C ARG A 280 13.45 15.02 3.60
N ASN A 281 14.41 14.98 4.51
CA ASN A 281 15.80 15.33 4.20
C ASN A 281 16.43 14.28 3.28
N GLY A 282 17.13 14.73 2.24
CA GLY A 282 17.85 13.83 1.33
C GLY A 282 17.05 13.33 0.12
N PHE A 283 15.81 13.79 -0.11
CA PHE A 283 15.21 13.67 -1.43
C PHE A 283 15.78 14.75 -2.35
N PHE A 284 16.38 14.33 -3.46
CA PHE A 284 17.11 15.19 -4.40
C PHE A 284 16.14 15.89 -5.37
N TRP A 285 15.90 17.19 -5.17
CA TRP A 285 15.32 18.13 -6.17
C TRP A 285 15.74 19.58 -5.92
#